data_AF-A0A401RDL5-F1
#
_entry.id   AF-A0A401RDL5-F1
#
_cell.length_a   1.000
_cell.length_b   1.000
_cell.length_c   1.000
_cell.angle_alpha   90.00
_cell.angle_beta   90.00
_cell.angle_gamma   90.00
#
_symmetry.space_group_name_H-M   'P 1'
#
loop_
_entity.id
_entity.type
_entity.pdbx_description
1 polymer ?
#
loop_
_entity_poly.entity_id
_entity_poly.type
_entity_poly.pdbx_seq_one_letter_code
_entity_poly.pdbx_strand_id
1 'polypeptide(L)'
;MAGALFRTARLLESLGHHLVEVEVDLGVDWEEFLLANARQWTANLTASVDELAAAFDRPVDSSTLEPPVLASYHYGRRVSGAQLVTALAVRNRVARRLARYFDAYDVLLTPTVPELPVPLGTHAEGAEALDGLDWLRRLFDIGPFSAAFNVAGTPAMSVPLAADAETGLPIGMQFAAGYGHEGRLFRLAGQLERANPWSHRTPAVWAGNPAGS
;
A
#
# COMPACT_ATOMS: atom_id res chain seq x y z
N MET A 1 13.82 9.91 1.10
CA MET A 1 12.63 9.82 0.23
C MET A 1 12.48 11.00 -0.73
N ALA A 2 12.37 12.24 -0.24
CA ALA A 2 12.12 13.44 -1.07
C ALA A 2 13.09 13.62 -2.26
N GLY A 3 14.39 13.42 -2.05
CA GLY A 3 15.38 13.51 -3.13
C GLY A 3 15.19 12.47 -4.24
N ALA A 4 14.71 11.26 -3.91
CA ALA A 4 14.41 10.23 -4.90
C ALA A 4 13.16 10.58 -5.72
N LEU A 5 12.13 11.14 -5.07
CA LEU A 5 10.92 11.62 -5.73
C LEU A 5 11.25 12.74 -6.71
N PHE A 6 12.06 13.73 -6.28
CA PHE A 6 12.50 14.82 -7.14
C PHE A 6 13.28 14.33 -8.37
N ARG A 7 14.21 13.39 -8.20
CA ARG A 7 14.95 12.79 -9.33
C ARG A 7 14.02 12.04 -10.29
N THR A 8 13.01 11.34 -9.75
CA THR A 8 12.00 10.65 -10.55
C THR A 8 11.16 11.64 -11.35
N ALA A 9 10.73 12.75 -10.74
CA ALA A 9 10.01 13.81 -11.42
C ALA A 9 10.83 14.39 -12.58
N ARG A 10 12.10 14.73 -12.33
CA ARG A 10 13.03 15.21 -13.37
C ARG A 10 13.23 14.22 -14.52
N LEU A 11 13.30 12.92 -14.21
CA LEU A 11 13.40 11.88 -15.23
C LEU A 11 12.15 11.84 -16.10
N LEU A 12 10.96 11.89 -15.51
CA LEU A 12 9.70 11.92 -16.25
C LEU A 12 9.59 13.15 -17.16
N GLU A 13 9.95 14.33 -16.67
CA GLU A 13 9.99 15.54 -17.49
C GLU A 13 10.97 15.41 -18.67
N SER A 14 12.15 14.81 -18.45
CA SER A 14 13.11 14.58 -19.54
C SER A 14 12.62 13.59 -20.61
N LEU A 15 11.67 12.72 -20.24
CA LEU A 15 10.99 11.79 -21.14
C LEU A 15 9.76 12.44 -21.83
N GLY A 16 9.50 13.72 -21.57
CA GLY A 16 8.42 14.50 -22.19
C GLY A 16 7.08 14.45 -21.45
N HIS A 17 7.04 13.90 -20.23
CA HIS A 17 5.82 13.91 -19.42
C HIS A 17 5.60 15.29 -18.78
N HIS A 18 4.35 15.71 -18.69
CA HIS A 18 3.97 16.93 -17.97
C HIS A 18 3.61 16.59 -16.52
N LEU A 19 4.29 17.25 -15.58
CA LEU A 19 4.09 17.03 -14.15
C LEU A 19 3.36 18.22 -13.54
N VAL A 20 2.36 17.91 -12.73
CA VAL A 20 1.60 18.88 -11.95
C VAL A 20 1.54 18.37 -10.52
N GLU A 21 1.90 19.23 -9.57
CA GLU A 21 1.72 18.92 -8.15
C GLU A 21 0.23 19.06 -7.81
N VAL A 22 -0.31 18.05 -7.15
CA VAL A 22 -1.74 17.97 -6.82
C VAL A 22 -1.92 17.52 -5.38
N GLU A 23 -2.84 18.16 -4.68
CA GLU A 23 -3.38 17.62 -3.43
C GLU A 23 -4.50 16.64 -3.77
N VAL A 24 -4.31 15.37 -3.37
CA VAL A 24 -5.30 14.31 -3.59
C VAL A 24 -6.27 14.30 -2.42
N ASP A 25 -7.42 14.92 -2.62
CA ASP A 25 -8.56 14.86 -1.72
C ASP A 25 -9.36 13.58 -1.98
N LEU A 26 -9.41 12.67 -1.01
CA LEU A 26 -10.15 11.40 -1.10
C LEU A 26 -11.68 11.57 -0.90
N GLY A 27 -12.15 12.78 -0.63
CA GLY A 27 -13.55 13.10 -0.36
C GLY A 27 -14.01 12.72 1.04
N VAL A 28 -13.06 12.35 1.90
CA VAL A 28 -13.19 12.02 3.33
C VAL A 28 -11.90 12.44 4.01
N ASP A 29 -11.96 12.77 5.29
CA ASP A 29 -10.74 12.96 6.07
C ASP A 29 -10.01 11.64 6.32
N TRP A 30 -8.75 11.73 6.76
CA TRP A 30 -7.89 10.56 6.97
C TRP A 30 -8.41 9.61 8.05
N GLU A 31 -8.99 10.13 9.13
CA GLU A 31 -9.49 9.30 10.22
C GLU A 31 -10.77 8.57 9.82
N GLU A 32 -11.67 9.22 9.08
CA GLU A 32 -12.85 8.60 8.47
C GLU A 32 -12.44 7.50 7.48
N PHE A 33 -11.43 7.77 6.64
CA PHE A 33 -10.86 6.79 5.73
C PHE A 33 -10.31 5.57 6.47
N LEU A 34 -9.44 5.80 7.46
CA LEU A 34 -8.80 4.76 8.24
C LEU A 34 -9.83 3.91 8.98
N LEU A 35 -10.76 4.55 9.69
CA LEU A 35 -11.78 3.85 10.47
C LEU A 35 -12.70 3.00 9.58
N ALA A 36 -13.08 3.50 8.41
CA ALA A 36 -13.85 2.72 7.44
C ALA A 36 -13.06 1.48 6.97
N ASN A 37 -11.79 1.65 6.63
CA ASN A 37 -10.94 0.54 6.21
C ASN A 37 -10.70 -0.47 7.33
N ALA A 38 -10.44 -0.03 8.56
CA ALA A 38 -10.24 -0.88 9.71
C ALA A 38 -11.49 -1.74 9.97
N ARG A 39 -12.69 -1.14 9.93
CA ARG A 39 -13.96 -1.88 10.07
C ARG A 39 -14.16 -2.92 8.99
N GLN A 40 -13.93 -2.56 7.73
CA GLN A 40 -14.10 -3.50 6.61
C GLN A 40 -13.08 -4.64 6.69
N TRP A 41 -11.80 -4.32 6.91
CA TRP A 41 -10.74 -5.32 6.99
C TRP A 41 -10.97 -6.28 8.16
N THR A 42 -11.17 -5.78 9.37
CA THR A 42 -11.35 -6.62 10.55
C THR A 42 -12.63 -7.47 10.50
N ALA A 43 -13.71 -6.97 9.89
CA ALA A 43 -14.90 -7.78 9.63
C ALA A 43 -14.60 -8.95 8.67
N ASN A 44 -13.87 -8.71 7.59
CA ASN A 44 -13.42 -9.77 6.67
C ASN A 44 -12.47 -10.76 7.37
N LEU A 45 -11.50 -10.26 8.13
CA LEU A 45 -10.57 -11.07 8.92
C LEU A 45 -11.34 -11.99 9.88
N THR A 46 -12.35 -11.47 10.56
CA THR A 46 -13.19 -12.24 11.49
C THR A 46 -13.85 -13.42 10.79
N ALA A 47 -14.46 -13.18 9.63
CA ALA A 47 -15.08 -14.24 8.84
C ALA A 47 -14.07 -15.31 8.40
N SER A 48 -12.90 -14.91 7.91
CA SER A 48 -11.85 -15.84 7.49
C SER A 48 -11.25 -16.64 8.67
N VAL A 49 -11.08 -16.02 9.83
CA VAL A 49 -10.61 -16.70 11.04
C VAL A 49 -11.64 -17.71 11.53
N ASP A 50 -12.93 -17.35 11.59
CA ASP A 50 -13.99 -18.26 12.01
C ASP A 50 -14.08 -19.47 11.05
N GLU A 51 -13.94 -19.24 9.74
CA GLU A 51 -13.92 -20.30 8.72
C GLU A 51 -12.72 -21.25 8.91
N LEU A 52 -11.50 -20.71 9.06
CA LEU A 52 -10.29 -21.52 9.25
C LEU A 52 -10.31 -22.28 10.59
N ALA A 53 -10.76 -21.63 11.66
CA ALA A 53 -10.89 -22.26 12.98
C ALA A 53 -11.84 -23.46 12.91
N ALA A 54 -12.98 -23.32 12.24
CA ALA A 54 -13.92 -24.41 12.02
C ALA A 54 -13.33 -25.52 11.12
N ALA A 55 -12.64 -25.17 10.04
CA ALA A 55 -12.06 -26.14 9.10
C ALA A 55 -10.94 -26.99 9.71
N PHE A 56 -10.18 -26.43 10.65
CA PHE A 56 -9.06 -27.11 11.30
C PHE A 56 -9.36 -27.60 12.74
N ASP A 57 -10.58 -27.40 13.23
CA ASP A 57 -10.99 -27.69 14.62
C ASP A 57 -10.02 -27.09 15.64
N ARG A 58 -9.70 -25.80 15.48
CA ARG A 58 -8.79 -25.05 16.35
C ARG A 58 -9.51 -23.91 17.06
N PRO A 59 -9.15 -23.60 18.32
CA PRO A 59 -9.73 -22.46 19.02
C PRO A 59 -9.27 -21.14 18.39
N VAL A 60 -10.02 -20.07 18.60
CA VAL A 60 -9.62 -18.70 18.24
C VAL A 60 -9.11 -17.99 19.50
N ASP A 61 -7.82 -18.20 19.79
CA ASP A 61 -7.14 -17.64 20.96
C ASP A 61 -5.62 -17.48 20.71
N SER A 62 -4.88 -17.09 21.74
CA SER A 62 -3.44 -16.86 21.66
C SER A 62 -2.59 -18.13 21.43
N SER A 63 -3.18 -19.33 21.52
CA SER A 63 -2.49 -20.57 21.16
C SER A 63 -2.43 -20.82 19.65
N THR A 64 -3.19 -20.04 18.86
CA THR A 64 -3.36 -20.23 17.42
C THR A 64 -3.13 -18.97 16.60
N LEU A 65 -3.33 -17.79 17.20
CA LEU A 65 -3.20 -16.50 16.53
C LEU A 65 -2.16 -15.61 17.23
N GLU A 66 -1.40 -14.88 16.43
CA GLU A 66 -0.51 -13.83 16.92
C GLU A 66 -1.34 -12.71 17.60
N PRO A 67 -0.80 -12.05 18.64
CA PRO A 67 -1.52 -11.01 19.39
C PRO A 67 -2.21 -9.93 18.52
N PRO A 68 -1.56 -9.29 17.53
CA PRO A 68 -2.23 -8.26 16.72
C PRO A 68 -3.37 -8.83 15.85
N VAL A 69 -3.27 -10.08 15.42
CA VAL A 69 -4.32 -10.77 14.66
C VAL A 69 -5.53 -11.06 15.57
N LEU A 70 -5.28 -11.56 16.79
CA LEU A 70 -6.33 -11.82 17.78
C LEU A 70 -7.03 -10.52 18.21
N ALA A 71 -6.28 -9.44 18.43
CA ALA A 71 -6.84 -8.12 18.74
C ALA A 71 -7.72 -7.58 17.59
N SER A 72 -7.27 -7.75 16.34
CA SER A 72 -8.01 -7.39 15.14
C SER A 72 -9.29 -8.21 14.97
N TYR A 73 -9.24 -9.52 15.26
CA TYR A 73 -10.41 -10.40 15.32
C TYR A 73 -11.43 -9.90 16.35
N HIS A 74 -11.01 -9.60 17.58
CA HIS A 74 -11.91 -9.08 18.62
C HIS A 74 -12.49 -7.70 18.28
N TYR A 75 -11.76 -6.85 17.56
CA TYR A 75 -12.30 -5.61 17.03
C TYR A 75 -13.37 -5.89 15.96
N GLY A 76 -13.07 -6.76 14.98
CA GLY A 76 -13.98 -7.14 13.90
C GLY A 76 -15.29 -7.77 14.38
N ARG A 77 -15.24 -8.61 15.42
CA ARG A 77 -16.42 -9.18 16.11
C ARG A 77 -17.37 -8.12 16.67
N ARG A 78 -16.89 -6.90 16.94
CA ARG A 78 -17.68 -5.78 17.47
C ARG A 78 -18.19 -4.85 16.37
N VAL A 79 -17.76 -5.03 15.12
CA VAL A 79 -18.24 -4.22 13.99
C VAL A 79 -19.66 -4.65 13.64
N SER A 80 -20.62 -3.75 13.81
CA SER A 80 -22.02 -4.02 13.46
C SER A 80 -22.26 -3.95 11.95
N GLY A 81 -23.35 -4.56 11.49
CA GLY A 81 -23.74 -4.49 10.07
C GLY A 81 -23.93 -3.04 9.59
N ALA A 82 -24.51 -2.16 10.43
CA ALA A 82 -24.65 -0.75 10.08
C ALA A 82 -23.30 -0.03 9.96
N GLN A 83 -22.33 -0.34 10.83
CA GLN A 83 -20.97 0.22 10.74
C GLN A 83 -20.26 -0.26 9.47
N LEU A 84 -20.45 -1.52 9.08
CA LEU A 84 -19.91 -2.06 7.83
C LEU A 84 -20.55 -1.39 6.61
N VAL A 85 -21.87 -1.19 6.59
CA VAL A 85 -22.56 -0.48 5.49
C VAL A 85 -22.02 0.95 5.34
N THR A 86 -21.82 1.67 6.45
CA THR A 86 -21.22 3.01 6.41
C THR A 86 -19.77 2.98 5.91
N ALA A 87 -18.97 1.99 6.32
CA ALA A 87 -17.60 1.82 5.82
C ALA A 87 -17.56 1.57 4.31
N LEU A 88 -18.46 0.74 3.78
CA LEU A 88 -18.61 0.50 2.35
C LEU A 88 -19.03 1.77 1.58
N ALA A 89 -19.85 2.63 2.19
CA ALA A 89 -20.23 3.92 1.60
C ALA A 89 -19.02 4.87 1.49
N VAL A 90 -18.14 4.90 2.51
CA VAL A 90 -16.87 5.64 2.47
C VAL A 90 -15.98 5.12 1.35
N ARG A 91 -15.78 3.79 1.26
CA ARG A 91 -15.02 3.15 0.17
C ARG A 91 -15.52 3.62 -1.21
N ASN A 92 -16.83 3.60 -1.41
CA ASN A 92 -17.45 4.05 -2.66
C ASN A 92 -17.23 5.55 -2.94
N ARG A 93 -17.18 6.40 -1.90
CA ARG A 93 -16.89 7.83 -2.06
C ARG A 93 -15.44 8.03 -2.52
N VAL A 94 -14.49 7.34 -1.91
CA VAL A 94 -13.07 7.37 -2.28
C VAL A 94 -12.88 6.88 -3.72
N ALA A 95 -13.48 5.76 -4.09
CA ALA A 95 -13.40 5.20 -5.44
C ALA A 95 -13.88 6.21 -6.51
N ARG A 96 -15.05 6.83 -6.30
CA ARG A 96 -15.58 7.88 -7.20
C ARG A 96 -14.72 9.13 -7.23
N ARG A 97 -14.04 9.45 -6.11
CA ARG A 97 -13.17 10.60 -6.05
C ARG A 97 -11.88 10.36 -6.84
N LEU A 98 -11.24 9.20 -6.66
CA LEU A 98 -10.08 8.81 -7.47
C LEU A 98 -10.41 8.67 -8.95
N ALA A 99 -11.59 8.14 -9.31
CA ALA A 99 -12.03 8.10 -10.70
C ALA A 99 -12.03 9.51 -11.35
N ARG A 100 -12.57 10.52 -10.64
CA ARG A 100 -12.54 11.92 -11.11
C ARG A 100 -11.13 12.50 -11.22
N TYR A 101 -10.19 12.09 -10.38
CA TYR A 101 -8.79 12.46 -10.58
C TYR A 101 -8.24 11.86 -11.87
N PHE A 102 -8.54 10.59 -12.16
CA PHE A 102 -8.08 9.95 -13.38
C PHE A 102 -8.80 10.39 -14.67
N ASP A 103 -9.91 11.13 -14.56
CA ASP A 103 -10.49 11.87 -15.68
C ASP A 103 -9.61 13.09 -16.09
N ALA A 104 -8.88 13.66 -15.13
CA ALA A 104 -8.04 14.84 -15.33
C ALA A 104 -6.54 14.51 -15.48
N TYR A 105 -6.08 13.39 -14.92
CA TYR A 105 -4.68 12.99 -14.88
C TYR A 105 -4.51 11.55 -15.35
N ASP A 106 -3.47 11.30 -16.14
CA ASP A 106 -3.20 9.97 -16.68
C ASP A 106 -2.64 8.99 -15.65
N VAL A 107 -1.76 9.49 -14.76
CA VAL A 107 -1.01 8.73 -13.76
C VAL A 107 -0.78 9.61 -12.53
N LEU A 108 -0.88 9.01 -11.34
CA LEU A 108 -0.51 9.62 -10.06
C LEU A 108 0.80 9.01 -9.56
N LEU A 109 1.79 9.86 -9.27
CA LEU A 109 3.10 9.48 -8.74
C LEU A 109 3.17 9.76 -7.24
N THR A 110 3.57 8.76 -6.45
CA THR A 110 3.95 8.90 -5.04
C THR A 110 5.21 8.08 -4.75
N PRO A 111 5.93 8.32 -3.66
CA PRO A 111 6.73 7.25 -3.06
C PRO A 111 5.86 6.01 -2.81
N THR A 112 6.42 4.80 -2.89
CA THR A 112 5.66 3.59 -2.54
C THR A 112 5.39 3.50 -1.05
N VAL A 113 6.38 3.88 -0.24
CA VAL A 113 6.33 3.98 1.22
C VAL A 113 6.96 5.30 1.66
N PRO A 114 6.58 5.85 2.83
CA PRO A 114 7.09 7.14 3.30
C PRO A 114 8.55 7.07 3.75
N GLU A 115 8.99 5.90 4.24
CA GLU A 115 10.27 5.71 4.91
C GLU A 115 11.11 4.59 4.25
N LEU A 116 12.39 4.55 4.59
CA LEU A 116 13.27 3.45 4.19
C LEU A 116 12.91 2.17 4.95
N PRO A 117 13.28 0.97 4.42
CA PRO A 117 13.15 -0.26 5.17
C PRO A 117 13.79 -0.15 6.56
N VAL A 118 13.02 -0.49 7.59
CA VAL A 118 13.47 -0.49 8.99
C VAL A 118 14.10 -1.84 9.36
N PRO A 119 14.89 -1.90 10.45
CA PRO A 119 15.42 -3.16 10.96
C PRO A 119 14.33 -4.18 11.28
N LEU A 120 14.71 -5.46 11.25
CA LEU A 120 13.83 -6.56 11.63
C LEU A 120 13.33 -6.39 13.07
N GLY A 121 12.03 -6.60 13.28
CA GLY A 121 11.38 -6.49 14.59
C GLY A 121 10.81 -5.11 14.89
N THR A 122 11.25 -4.03 14.23
CA THR A 122 10.81 -2.65 14.56
C THR A 122 9.29 -2.47 14.50
N HIS A 123 8.61 -3.01 13.48
CA HIS A 123 7.14 -2.90 13.40
C HIS A 123 6.38 -3.78 14.40
N ALA A 124 7.00 -4.87 14.84
CA ALA A 124 6.43 -5.81 15.81
C ALA A 124 6.60 -5.34 17.27
N GLU A 125 7.51 -4.39 17.50
CA GLU A 125 7.77 -3.86 18.84
C GLU A 125 6.50 -3.26 19.47
N GLY A 126 6.10 -3.81 20.62
CA GLY A 126 4.90 -3.41 21.36
C GLY A 126 3.58 -3.69 20.63
N ALA A 127 3.57 -4.46 19.55
CA ALA A 127 2.36 -4.78 18.80
C ALA A 127 1.38 -5.63 19.63
N GLU A 128 1.89 -6.39 20.60
CA GLU A 128 1.11 -7.19 21.55
C GLU A 128 0.26 -6.36 22.52
N ALA A 129 0.60 -5.08 22.71
CA ALA A 129 -0.14 -4.17 23.58
C ALA A 129 -1.22 -3.36 22.83
N LEU A 130 -1.23 -3.42 21.49
CA LEU A 130 -2.18 -2.66 20.68
C LEU A 130 -3.54 -3.35 20.59
N ASP A 131 -4.60 -2.55 20.60
CA ASP A 131 -5.90 -3.06 20.20
C ASP A 131 -5.99 -3.19 18.67
N GLY A 132 -7.07 -3.82 18.19
CA GLY A 132 -7.25 -4.05 16.76
C GLY A 132 -7.37 -2.77 15.92
N LEU A 133 -7.78 -1.64 16.48
CA LEU A 133 -7.83 -0.38 15.73
C LEU A 133 -6.47 0.29 15.69
N ASP A 134 -5.75 0.32 16.81
CA ASP A 134 -4.42 0.92 16.89
C ASP A 134 -3.38 0.13 16.08
N TRP A 135 -3.51 -1.20 16.01
CA TRP A 135 -2.72 -2.02 15.10
C TRP A 135 -2.96 -1.62 13.64
N LEU A 136 -4.23 -1.43 13.26
CA LEU A 136 -4.59 -0.99 11.92
C LEU A 136 -4.08 0.43 11.64
N ARG A 137 -4.15 1.36 12.60
CA ARG A 137 -3.54 2.69 12.46
C ARG A 137 -2.05 2.60 12.12
N ARG A 138 -1.30 1.80 12.89
CA ARG A 138 0.12 1.57 12.64
C ARG A 138 0.38 1.04 11.23
N LEU A 139 -0.42 0.10 10.73
CA LEU A 139 -0.27 -0.41 9.35
C LEU A 139 -0.50 0.67 8.29
N PHE A 140 -1.47 1.56 8.51
CA PHE A 140 -1.75 2.67 7.62
C PHE A 140 -0.66 3.76 7.68
N ASP A 141 0.03 3.93 8.80
CA ASP A 141 1.20 4.82 8.90
C ASP A 141 2.42 4.27 8.15
N ILE A 142 2.60 2.94 8.15
CA ILE A 142 3.69 2.26 7.41
C ILE A 142 3.48 2.37 5.90
N GLY A 143 2.25 2.21 5.42
CA GLY A 143 1.92 2.14 3.99
C GLY A 143 0.76 3.01 3.54
N PRO A 144 0.77 4.34 3.79
CA PRO A 144 -0.40 5.21 3.57
C PRO A 144 -0.76 5.35 2.09
N PHE A 145 0.24 5.31 1.21
CA PHE A 145 0.05 5.69 -0.20
C PHE A 145 -0.62 4.62 -1.05
N SER A 146 -0.59 3.34 -0.67
CA SER A 146 -1.16 2.25 -1.47
C SER A 146 -2.62 1.98 -1.13
N ALA A 147 -3.06 2.31 0.09
CA ALA A 147 -4.38 1.97 0.61
C ALA A 147 -5.52 2.51 -0.25
N ALA A 148 -5.41 3.75 -0.76
CA ALA A 148 -6.44 4.38 -1.57
C ALA A 148 -6.72 3.60 -2.87
N PHE A 149 -5.68 3.00 -3.47
CA PHE A 149 -5.81 2.23 -4.71
C PHE A 149 -6.39 0.82 -4.47
N ASN A 150 -6.09 0.20 -3.33
CA ASN A 150 -6.77 -1.04 -2.90
C ASN A 150 -8.28 -0.82 -2.72
N VAL A 151 -8.64 0.30 -2.08
CA VAL A 151 -10.04 0.71 -1.84
C VAL A 151 -10.77 0.94 -3.15
N ALA A 152 -10.17 1.71 -4.06
CA ALA A 152 -10.76 2.06 -5.34
C ALA A 152 -10.69 0.95 -6.39
N GLY A 153 -9.83 -0.06 -6.20
CA GLY A 153 -9.60 -1.13 -7.18
C GLY A 153 -8.91 -0.64 -8.45
N THR A 154 -8.16 0.45 -8.39
CA THR A 154 -7.42 1.02 -9.52
C THR A 154 -6.01 0.43 -9.60
N PRO A 155 -5.47 0.23 -10.81
CA PRO A 155 -4.15 -0.35 -10.96
C PRO A 155 -3.06 0.59 -10.44
N ALA A 156 -2.09 0.03 -9.72
CA ALA A 156 -0.88 0.70 -9.27
C ALA A 156 0.33 -0.24 -9.38
N MET A 157 1.50 0.33 -9.64
CA MET A 157 2.77 -0.40 -9.68
C MET A 157 3.82 0.31 -8.84
N SER A 158 4.73 -0.45 -8.22
CA SER A 158 5.93 0.08 -7.56
C SER A 158 7.15 -0.19 -8.44
N VAL A 159 7.85 0.86 -8.85
CA VAL A 159 9.03 0.78 -9.72
C VAL A 159 10.28 1.16 -8.91
N PRO A 160 11.33 0.33 -8.89
CA PRO A 160 12.53 0.61 -8.11
C PRO A 160 13.37 1.64 -8.86
N LEU A 161 13.17 2.93 -8.63
CA LEU A 161 13.87 3.98 -9.40
C LEU A 161 15.09 4.57 -8.68
N ALA A 162 15.23 4.29 -7.39
CA ALA A 162 16.33 4.82 -6.60
C ALA A 162 16.82 3.79 -5.58
N ALA A 163 17.97 4.10 -5.00
CA ALA A 163 18.46 3.53 -3.76
C ALA A 163 18.87 4.68 -2.86
N ASP A 164 18.83 4.45 -1.57
CA ASP A 164 19.41 5.36 -0.59
C ASP A 164 20.93 5.40 -0.77
N ALA A 165 21.51 6.60 -0.70
CA ALA A 165 22.92 6.81 -1.01
C ALA A 165 23.85 6.31 0.11
N GLU A 166 23.38 6.30 1.35
CA GLU A 166 24.16 5.92 2.52
C GLU A 166 24.06 4.43 2.79
N THR A 167 22.84 3.90 2.76
CA THR A 167 22.55 2.50 3.13
C THR A 167 22.48 1.57 1.92
N GLY A 168 22.30 2.09 0.71
CA GLY A 168 22.05 1.28 -0.49
C GLY A 168 20.66 0.65 -0.55
N LEU A 169 19.78 0.92 0.43
CA LEU A 169 18.44 0.34 0.48
C LEU A 169 17.58 0.80 -0.69
N PRO A 170 16.77 -0.08 -1.31
CA PRO A 170 15.97 0.28 -2.48
C PRO A 170 14.86 1.26 -2.12
N ILE A 171 14.60 2.21 -3.02
CA ILE A 171 13.51 3.17 -2.91
C ILE A 171 12.57 2.99 -4.12
N GLY A 172 11.34 2.59 -3.83
CA GLY A 172 10.27 2.43 -4.82
C GLY A 172 9.49 3.72 -5.06
N MET A 173 9.08 3.92 -6.31
CA MET A 173 8.12 4.94 -6.72
C MET A 173 6.85 4.26 -7.20
N GLN A 174 5.73 4.65 -6.62
CA GLN A 174 4.42 4.14 -6.97
C GLN A 174 3.79 4.99 -8.06
N PHE A 175 3.27 4.32 -9.08
CA PHE A 175 2.52 4.91 -10.17
C PHE A 175 1.14 4.26 -10.22
N ALA A 176 0.08 5.03 -10.03
CA ALA A 176 -1.30 4.58 -10.13
C ALA A 176 -1.99 5.19 -11.34
N ALA A 177 -2.92 4.46 -11.96
CA ALA A 177 -3.70 4.94 -13.09
C ALA A 177 -5.20 4.63 -12.89
N GLY A 178 -6.05 5.19 -13.75
CA GLY A 178 -7.47 4.89 -13.76
C GLY A 178 -7.77 3.41 -14.02
N TYR A 179 -8.99 2.99 -13.67
CA TYR A 179 -9.44 1.60 -13.80
C TYR A 179 -9.23 1.06 -15.23
N GLY A 180 -8.63 -0.13 -15.36
CA GLY A 180 -8.37 -0.77 -16.65
C GLY A 180 -7.24 -0.16 -17.48
N HIS A 181 -6.40 0.70 -16.89
CA HIS A 181 -5.27 1.35 -17.57
C HIS A 181 -3.89 0.75 -17.22
N GLU A 182 -3.82 -0.55 -16.94
CA GLU A 182 -2.56 -1.29 -16.71
C GLU A 182 -1.60 -1.14 -17.90
N GLY A 183 -2.12 -1.14 -19.14
CA GLY A 183 -1.32 -0.93 -20.34
C GLY A 183 -0.64 0.45 -20.40
N ARG A 184 -1.17 1.46 -19.71
CA ARG A 184 -0.50 2.76 -19.54
C ARG A 184 0.66 2.62 -18.55
N LEU A 185 0.44 1.96 -17.42
CA LEU A 185 1.47 1.71 -16.42
C LEU A 185 2.63 0.88 -16.98
N PHE A 186 2.37 -0.21 -17.70
CA PHE A 186 3.43 -1.02 -18.31
C PHE A 186 4.24 -0.25 -19.35
N ARG A 187 3.62 0.61 -20.16
CA ARG A 187 4.34 1.48 -21.11
C ARG A 187 5.24 2.47 -20.38
N LEU A 188 4.74 3.07 -19.30
CA LEU A 188 5.53 3.97 -18.46
C LEU A 188 6.70 3.23 -17.80
N ALA A 189 6.48 2.05 -17.23
CA ALA A 189 7.52 1.21 -16.65
C ALA A 189 8.62 0.91 -17.67
N GLY A 190 8.28 0.54 -18.89
CA GLY A 190 9.26 0.29 -19.94
C GLY A 190 10.06 1.53 -20.36
N GLN A 191 9.46 2.73 -20.34
CA GLN A 191 10.21 3.97 -20.57
C GLN A 191 11.20 4.23 -19.44
N LEU A 192 10.73 4.12 -18.19
CA LEU A 192 11.54 4.31 -16.99
C LEU A 192 12.69 3.31 -16.92
N GLU A 193 12.45 2.04 -17.26
CA GLU A 193 13.47 0.98 -17.28
C GLU A 193 14.57 1.27 -18.30
N ARG A 194 14.21 1.74 -19.51
CA ARG A 194 15.21 2.09 -20.52
C ARG A 194 16.02 3.33 -20.13
N ALA A 195 15.38 4.30 -19.49
CA ALA A 195 16.02 5.56 -19.14
C ALA A 195 16.86 5.47 -17.84
N ASN A 196 16.47 4.60 -16.92
CA ASN A 196 17.16 4.33 -15.66
C ASN A 196 17.12 2.82 -15.35
N PRO A 197 17.94 2.00 -16.03
CA PRO A 197 17.92 0.55 -15.87
C PRO A 197 18.22 0.15 -14.43
N TRP A 198 17.44 -0.78 -13.87
CA TRP A 198 17.66 -1.28 -12.51
C TRP A 198 18.12 -2.73 -12.44
N SER A 199 18.13 -3.45 -13.56
CA SER A 199 18.48 -4.88 -13.64
C SER A 199 19.89 -5.20 -13.16
N HIS A 200 20.80 -4.22 -13.19
CA HIS A 200 22.17 -4.37 -12.71
C HIS A 200 22.31 -4.23 -11.18
N ARG A 201 21.25 -3.79 -10.48
CA ARG A 201 21.27 -3.62 -9.02
C ARG A 201 20.85 -4.92 -8.35
N THR A 202 21.82 -5.65 -7.83
CA THR A 202 21.59 -6.89 -7.08
C THR A 202 21.80 -6.64 -5.58
N PRO A 203 20.99 -7.28 -4.71
CA PRO A 203 21.24 -7.25 -3.27
C PRO A 203 22.55 -7.96 -2.92
N ALA A 204 23.10 -7.67 -1.73
CA ALA A 204 24.32 -8.33 -1.24
C ALA A 204 24.14 -9.86 -1.09
N VAL A 205 22.93 -10.29 -0.75
CA VAL A 205 22.52 -11.69 -0.77
C VAL A 205 21.70 -11.92 -2.04
N TRP A 206 22.34 -12.44 -3.08
CA TRP A 206 21.71 -12.74 -4.36
C TRP A 206 22.00 -14.19 -4.77
N ALA A 207 20.97 -15.03 -4.81
CA ALA A 207 21.06 -16.42 -5.24
C ALA A 207 20.70 -16.54 -6.74
N GLY A 208 21.39 -15.77 -7.58
CA GLY A 208 21.29 -15.86 -9.04
C GLY A 208 22.62 -16.30 -9.65
N ASN A 209 22.56 -16.93 -10.82
CA ASN A 209 23.78 -17.27 -11.55
C ASN A 209 24.35 -15.97 -12.15
N PRO A 210 25.59 -15.56 -11.85
CA PRO A 210 26.15 -14.34 -12.40
C PRO A 210 26.35 -14.48 -13.92
N ALA A 211 25.36 -14.00 -14.67
CA ALA A 211 25.28 -13.94 -16.13
C ALA A 211 25.20 -15.29 -16.88
N GLY A 212 24.51 -15.27 -18.02
CA GLY A 212 24.26 -16.42 -18.88
C GLY A 212 25.54 -17.14 -19.33
N SER A 213 25.63 -18.41 -18.93
CA SER A 213 26.34 -19.45 -19.68
C SER A 213 25.38 -20.10 -20.65
#